data_AF-A0AAW6SX85-F1
#
_entry.id   AF-A0AAW6SX85-F1
#
_cell.length_a   1.000
_cell.length_b   1.000
_cell.length_c   1.000
_cell.angle_alpha   90.00
_cell.angle_beta   90.00
_cell.angle_gamma   90.00
#
_symmetry.space_group_name_H-M   'P 1'
#
loop_
_entity.id
_entity.type
_entity.pdbx_description
1 polymer ?
#
loop_
_entity_poly.entity_id
_entity_poly.type
_entity_poly.pdbx_seq_one_letter_code
_entity_poly.pdbx_strand_id
1 'polypeptide(L)'
;MFILRDKSTKEVFFIEERIVEIDDGYLVVVNGGQWQHVPKVNFDCIEADITKPDDYQKGKYIYDDEKGLIENVNWEDPLFYNSPVTYKTMTNEIEKRDKRIEDLELILSELLLGN
;
A
#
# COMPACT_ATOMS: atom_id res chain seq x y z
N MET A 1 12.27 -10.56 -2.92
CA MET A 1 11.11 -9.86 -2.31
C MET A 1 10.23 -9.34 -3.44
N PHE A 2 8.97 -8.97 -3.18
CA PHE A 2 8.15 -8.32 -4.19
C PHE A 2 7.78 -6.90 -3.78
N ILE A 3 7.68 -6.02 -4.78
CA ILE A 3 7.19 -4.65 -4.66
C ILE A 3 5.91 -4.54 -5.47
N LEU A 4 4.87 -3.95 -4.89
CA LEU A 4 3.76 -3.42 -5.65
C LEU A 4 4.02 -1.95 -5.96
N ARG A 5 3.98 -1.58 -7.24
CA ARG A 5 4.06 -0.20 -7.70
C ARG A 5 2.68 0.27 -8.14
N ASP A 6 2.17 1.32 -7.51
CA ASP A 6 0.95 1.98 -7.97
C ASP A 6 1.19 2.68 -9.31
N LYS A 7 0.36 2.39 -10.31
CA LYS A 7 0.51 2.92 -11.67
C LYS A 7 0.22 4.41 -11.77
N SER A 8 -0.66 4.92 -10.90
CA SER A 8 -1.10 6.31 -10.84
C SER A 8 -0.09 7.17 -10.08
N THR A 9 0.22 6.79 -8.84
CA THR A 9 1.07 7.61 -7.95
C THR A 9 2.56 7.30 -8.07
N LYS A 10 2.91 6.16 -8.67
CA LYS A 10 4.28 5.60 -8.70
C LYS A 10 4.83 5.23 -7.33
N GLU A 11 3.99 5.24 -6.30
CA GLU A 11 4.38 4.78 -4.97
C GLU A 11 4.68 3.28 -4.97
N VAL A 12 5.61 2.90 -4.10
CA VAL A 12 6.08 1.52 -3.95
C VAL A 12 5.68 0.98 -2.58
N PHE A 13 5.17 -0.25 -2.57
CA PHE A 13 4.75 -0.97 -1.38
C PHE A 13 5.50 -2.30 -1.29
N PHE A 14 6.14 -2.55 -0.17
CA PHE A 14 6.89 -3.78 0.05
C PHE A 14 5.94 -4.92 0.45
N ILE A 15 6.15 -6.11 -0.13
CA ILE A 15 5.46 -7.34 0.24
C ILE A 15 6.36 -8.18 1.13
N GLU A 16 5.99 -8.33 2.41
CA GLU A 16 6.79 -9.04 3.42
C GLU A 16 6.54 -10.55 3.45
N GLU A 17 5.31 -10.97 3.11
CA GLU A 17 4.87 -12.35 3.32
C GLU A 17 4.95 -13.16 2.01
N ARG A 18 3.87 -13.19 1.23
CA ARG A 18 3.77 -13.95 -0.01
C ARG A 18 2.89 -13.23 -1.03
N ILE A 19 3.17 -13.47 -2.30
CA ILE A 19 2.36 -13.01 -3.43
C ILE A 19 2.24 -14.13 -4.46
N VAL A 20 1.09 -14.20 -5.11
CA VAL A 20 0.81 -15.13 -6.22
C VAL A 20 0.11 -14.34 -7.31
N GLU A 21 0.59 -14.43 -8.54
CA GLU A 21 -0.12 -13.85 -9.68
C GLU A 21 -1.33 -14.73 -10.06
N ILE A 22 -2.46 -14.09 -10.34
CA ILE A 22 -3.70 -14.71 -10.86
C ILE A 22 -4.15 -13.97 -12.12
N ASP A 23 -5.22 -14.41 -12.80
CA ASP A 23 -5.60 -13.89 -14.13
C ASP A 23 -5.86 -12.37 -14.16
N ASP A 24 -6.50 -11.81 -13.14
CA ASP A 24 -6.95 -10.42 -13.06
C ASP A 24 -6.19 -9.57 -12.03
N GLY A 25 -5.22 -10.14 -11.34
CA GLY A 25 -4.52 -9.46 -10.26
C GLY A 25 -3.37 -10.25 -9.65
N TYR A 26 -3.07 -9.87 -8.42
CA TYR A 26 -2.18 -10.57 -7.52
C TYR A 26 -2.94 -10.88 -6.23
N LEU A 27 -2.72 -12.06 -5.68
CA LEU A 27 -3.11 -12.37 -4.31
C LEU A 27 -1.92 -12.09 -3.41
N VAL A 28 -2.09 -11.18 -2.46
CA VAL A 28 -1.07 -10.80 -1.49
C VAL A 28 -1.48 -11.27 -0.12
N VAL A 29 -0.59 -11.96 0.59
CA VAL A 29 -0.83 -12.30 1.98
C VAL A 29 -0.62 -11.06 2.83
N VAL A 30 -1.67 -10.68 3.56
CA VAL A 30 -1.68 -9.65 4.58
C VAL A 30 -2.12 -10.25 5.92
N ASN A 31 -1.74 -9.60 7.02
CA ASN A 31 -2.26 -9.87 8.36
C ASN A 31 -2.28 -11.35 8.80
N GLY A 32 -1.14 -12.05 8.72
CA GLY A 32 -1.00 -13.38 9.33
C GLY A 32 -1.72 -14.50 8.56
N GLY A 33 -1.85 -14.34 7.23
CA GLY A 33 -2.32 -15.41 6.34
C GLY A 33 -3.55 -15.10 5.49
N GLN A 34 -4.14 -13.91 5.60
CA GLN A 34 -5.30 -13.54 4.77
C GLN A 34 -4.85 -13.12 3.37
N TRP A 35 -5.49 -13.67 2.34
CA TRP A 35 -5.23 -13.27 0.96
C TRP A 35 -6.07 -12.07 0.58
N GLN A 36 -5.42 -11.04 0.07
CA GLN A 36 -6.05 -9.85 -0.48
C GLN A 36 -5.80 -9.76 -1.98
N HIS A 37 -6.85 -9.44 -2.73
CA HIS A 37 -6.75 -9.23 -4.17
C HIS A 37 -6.23 -7.83 -4.51
N VAL A 38 -5.28 -7.78 -5.43
CA VAL A 38 -4.64 -6.55 -5.92
C VAL A 38 -4.78 -6.50 -7.45
N PRO A 39 -5.60 -5.60 -8.01
CA PRO A 39 -5.85 -5.57 -9.45
C PRO A 39 -4.63 -5.14 -10.29
N LYS A 40 -4.30 -5.90 -11.36
CA LYS A 40 -3.19 -5.55 -12.28
C LYS A 40 -3.39 -4.23 -12.99
N VAL A 41 -4.64 -3.81 -13.14
CA VAL A 41 -4.99 -2.53 -13.78
C VAL A 41 -4.43 -1.34 -12.99
N ASN A 42 -4.27 -1.49 -11.68
CA ASN A 42 -3.81 -0.42 -10.79
C ASN A 42 -2.35 -0.61 -10.34
N PHE A 43 -1.87 -1.85 -10.28
CA PHE A 43 -0.54 -2.15 -9.74
C PHE A 43 0.32 -2.97 -10.69
N ASP A 44 1.62 -2.66 -10.70
CA ASP A 44 2.66 -3.55 -11.20
C ASP A 44 3.27 -4.33 -10.04
N CYS A 45 3.48 -5.64 -10.22
CA CYS A 45 4.22 -6.47 -9.29
C CYS A 45 5.64 -6.68 -9.82
N ILE A 46 6.63 -6.38 -8.99
CA ILE A 46 8.03 -6.39 -9.39
C ILE A 46 8.81 -7.24 -8.39
N GLU A 47 9.52 -8.25 -8.90
CA GLU A 47 10.48 -8.98 -8.08
C GLU A 47 11.73 -8.11 -7.88
N ALA A 48 12.08 -7.85 -6.62
CA ALA A 48 13.20 -7.02 -6.24
C ALA A 48 14.12 -7.77 -5.26
N ASP A 49 15.42 -7.59 -5.46
CA ASP A 49 16.46 -8.12 -4.57
C ASP A 49 16.65 -7.21 -3.35
N ILE A 50 15.67 -7.27 -2.44
CA ILE A 50 15.65 -6.48 -1.21
C ILE A 50 15.68 -7.42 -0.02
N THR A 51 16.68 -7.24 0.83
CA THR A 51 16.97 -8.11 1.98
C THR A 51 16.55 -7.52 3.32
N LYS A 52 16.29 -6.20 3.38
CA LYS A 52 15.90 -5.47 4.61
C LYS A 52 14.87 -4.40 4.29
N PRO A 53 13.58 -4.74 4.20
CA PRO A 53 12.54 -3.77 3.86
C PRO A 53 12.38 -2.70 4.96
N ASP A 54 12.76 -3.01 6.19
CA ASP A 54 12.70 -2.10 7.35
C ASP A 54 13.63 -0.88 7.25
N ASP A 55 14.67 -0.95 6.40
CA ASP A 55 15.59 0.17 6.17
C ASP A 55 14.98 1.26 5.25
N TYR A 56 13.81 0.98 4.64
CA TYR A 56 13.16 1.88 3.70
C TYR A 56 12.05 2.71 4.36
N GLN A 57 12.01 4.01 4.07
CA GLN A 57 11.00 4.95 4.57
C GLN A 57 9.83 5.12 3.58
N LYS A 58 8.63 5.30 4.14
CA LYS A 58 7.40 5.58 3.38
C LYS A 58 7.51 6.78 2.45
N GLY A 59 7.20 6.58 1.16
CA GLY A 59 7.17 7.64 0.14
C GLY A 59 8.54 8.15 -0.32
N LYS A 60 9.62 7.75 0.36
CA LYS A 60 10.99 8.16 0.05
C LYS A 60 11.58 7.43 -1.15
N TYR A 61 10.98 6.33 -1.59
CA TYR A 61 11.51 5.52 -2.68
C TYR A 61 10.51 5.41 -3.82
N ILE A 62 11.03 5.36 -5.04
CA ILE A 62 10.29 5.07 -6.28
C ILE A 62 11.02 3.97 -7.04
N TYR A 63 10.29 3.23 -7.88
CA TYR A 63 10.89 2.20 -8.72
C TYR A 63 11.09 2.71 -10.15
N ASP A 64 12.36 2.82 -10.54
CA ASP A 64 12.82 3.13 -11.89
C ASP A 64 13.12 1.83 -12.64
N ASP A 65 12.63 1.70 -13.87
CA ASP A 65 12.73 0.43 -14.62
C ASP A 65 14.17 0.10 -15.04
N GLU A 66 15.08 1.08 -15.11
CA GLU A 66 16.49 0.88 -15.48
C GLU A 66 17.40 0.71 -14.25
N LYS A 67 17.13 1.48 -13.19
CA LYS A 67 17.98 1.58 -12.00
C LYS A 67 17.45 0.80 -10.80
N GLY A 68 16.22 0.32 -10.87
CA GLY A 68 15.52 -0.31 -9.75
C GLY A 68 15.02 0.71 -8.73
N LEU A 69 15.05 0.33 -7.46
CA LEU A 69 14.55 1.18 -6.37
C LEU A 69 15.52 2.35 -6.10
N ILE A 70 15.05 3.58 -6.26
CA ILE A 70 15.83 4.81 -6.07
C ILE A 70 15.13 5.77 -5.11
N GLU A 71 15.87 6.71 -4.52
CA GLU A 71 15.29 7.74 -3.66
C GLU A 71 14.52 8.80 -4.47
N ASN A 72 13.33 9.15 -3.98
CA ASN A 72 12.52 10.24 -4.46
C ASN A 72 13.11 11.56 -3.96
N VAL A 73 13.76 12.30 -4.87
CA VAL A 73 14.39 13.59 -4.58
C VAL A 73 13.42 14.67 -4.13
N ASN A 74 12.12 14.51 -4.42
CA ASN A 74 11.07 15.45 -4.02
C ASN A 74 10.41 15.04 -2.69
N TRP A 75 10.93 14.02 -2.01
CA TRP A 75 10.39 13.60 -0.73
C TRP A 75 10.83 14.55 0.37
N GLU A 76 9.85 15.13 1.06
CA GLU A 76 10.07 15.89 2.29
C GLU A 76 9.79 14.99 3.48
N ASP A 77 10.75 14.94 4.42
CA ASP A 77 10.64 14.14 5.63
C ASP A 77 9.43 14.59 6.46
N PRO A 78 8.34 13.80 6.51
CA PRO A 78 7.26 14.10 7.41
C PRO A 78 7.78 13.82 8.81
N LEU A 79 7.84 14.86 9.66
CA LEU A 79 8.32 14.89 11.06
C LEU A 79 7.93 13.70 11.98
N PHE A 80 7.09 12.76 11.53
CA PHE A 80 6.51 11.66 12.28
C PHE A 80 6.50 10.29 11.58
N TYR A 81 7.13 10.07 10.42
CA TYR A 81 7.05 8.76 9.72
C TYR A 81 8.42 8.14 9.38
N ASN A 82 8.82 7.13 10.16
CA ASN A 82 10.09 6.40 10.00
C ASN A 82 9.94 4.91 9.64
N SER A 83 8.76 4.46 9.23
CA SER A 83 8.52 3.04 8.95
C SER A 83 8.32 2.77 7.46
N PRO A 84 8.68 1.57 6.98
CA PRO A 84 8.43 1.14 5.61
C PRO A 84 6.93 1.11 5.28
N VAL A 85 6.57 1.40 4.02
CA VAL A 85 5.21 1.07 3.54
C VAL A 85 5.18 -0.39 3.15
N THR A 86 4.79 -1.21 4.09
CA THR A 86 4.37 -2.57 3.75
C THR A 86 2.95 -2.49 3.20
N TYR A 87 2.62 -3.28 2.18
CA TYR A 87 1.26 -3.28 1.60
C TYR A 87 0.21 -3.54 2.69
N LYS A 88 0.52 -4.44 3.62
CA LYS A 88 -0.25 -4.70 4.85
C LYS A 88 -0.56 -3.44 5.66
N THR A 89 0.42 -2.57 5.87
CA THR A 89 0.21 -1.32 6.65
C THR A 89 -0.73 -0.37 5.91
N MET A 90 -0.57 -0.25 4.59
CA MET A 90 -1.47 0.54 3.74
C MET A 90 -2.89 0.00 3.76
N THR A 91 -3.10 -1.31 3.58
CA THR A 91 -4.43 -1.92 3.67
C THR A 91 -5.08 -1.64 5.03
N ASN A 92 -4.36 -1.83 6.13
CA ASN A 92 -4.88 -1.58 7.48
C ASN A 92 -5.25 -0.10 7.71
N GLU A 93 -4.52 0.84 7.10
CA GLU A 93 -4.87 2.27 7.13
C GLU A 93 -6.14 2.55 6.31
N ILE A 94 -6.30 1.92 5.14
CA ILE A 94 -7.47 2.07 4.27
C ILE A 94 -8.72 1.49 4.94
N GLU A 95 -8.68 0.26 5.44
CA GLU A 95 -9.83 -0.37 6.12
C GLU A 95 -10.33 0.46 7.31
N LYS A 96 -9.41 1.04 8.09
CA LYS A 96 -9.77 1.95 9.18
C LYS A 96 -10.40 3.24 8.69
N ARG A 97 -9.97 3.77 7.54
CA ARG A 97 -10.53 4.98 6.94
C ARG A 97 -11.93 4.70 6.39
N ASP A 98 -12.13 3.61 5.67
CA ASP A 98 -13.42 3.24 5.08
C ASP A 98 -14.46 3.02 6.18
N LYS A 99 -14.12 2.29 7.24
CA LYS A 99 -15.00 2.14 8.41
C LYS A 99 -15.38 3.49 9.04
N ARG A 100 -14.41 4.41 9.15
CA ARG A 100 -14.69 5.76 9.69
C ARG A 100 -15.61 6.56 8.77
N ILE A 101 -15.53 6.37 7.45
CA ILE A 101 -16.42 7.00 6.48
C ILE A 101 -17.84 6.42 6.66
N GLU A 102 -17.98 5.10 6.70
CA GLU A 102 -19.27 4.43 6.93
C GLU A 102 -19.92 4.90 8.24
N ASP A 103 -19.14 4.98 9.33
CA ASP A 103 -19.62 5.48 10.63
C ASP A 103 -20.10 6.95 10.53
N LEU A 104 -19.38 7.79 9.78
CA LEU A 104 -19.76 9.20 9.58
C LEU A 104 -21.01 9.34 8.70
N GLU A 105 -21.14 8.53 7.65
CA GLU A 105 -22.33 8.48 6.79
C GLU A 105 -23.57 8.03 7.58
N LEU A 106 -23.41 7.09 8.51
CA LEU A 106 -24.47 6.67 9.41
C LEU A 106 -24.90 7.80 10.35
N ILE A 107 -23.94 8.47 11.01
CA ILE A 107 -24.24 9.62 11.90
C ILE A 107 -24.93 10.75 11.14
N LEU A 108 -24.46 11.07 9.94
CA LEU A 108 -25.10 12.06 9.06
C LEU A 108 -26.54 11.67 8.72
N SER A 109 -26.77 10.39 8.40
CA SER A 109 -28.11 9.87 8.11
C SER A 109 -29.04 9.97 9.31
N GLU A 110 -28.57 9.64 10.52
CA GLU A 110 -29.33 9.79 11.76
C GLU A 110 -29.68 11.25 12.07
N LEU A 111 -28.74 12.19 11.86
CA LEU A 111 -28.98 13.62 12.04
C LEU A 111 -29.98 14.20 11.02
N LEU A 112 -29.98 13.70 9.78
CA LEU A 112 -30.91 14.13 8.73
C LEU A 112 -32.31 13.52 8.88
N LEU A 113 -32.42 12.32 9.44
CA LEU A 113 -33.70 11.63 9.71
C LEU A 113 -34.32 12.00 11.07
N GLY A 114 -33.55 12.67 11.94
CA GLY A 114 -33.96 13.09 13.29
C GLY A 114 -34.67 14.44 13.38
N ASN A 115 -35.11 15.04 12.25
CA ASN A 115 -35.95 16.24 12.19
C ASN A 115 -37.33 15.93 11.60
#